data_AF-A0A4Q6AHJ3-F1
#
_entry.id   AF-A0A4Q6AHJ3-F1
#
_cell.length_a   1.000
_cell.length_b   1.000
_cell.length_c   1.000
_cell.angle_alpha   90.00
_cell.angle_beta   90.00
_cell.angle_gamma   90.00
#
_symmetry.space_group_name_H-M   'P 1'
#
loop_
_entity.id
_entity.type
_entity.pdbx_description
1 polymer ?
#
loop_
_entity_poly.entity_id
_entity_poly.type
_entity_poly.pdbx_seq_one_letter_code
_entity_poly.pdbx_strand_id
1 'polypeptide(L)'
;MLNLYNSKRDRIRDKLIGSMASLDDLEDYIEKTEDVQLGMMVEIVKEYGNEIPSLIQSLKNKHVGDEEKATAEMIFSTVHRAKGMEYDAVQLVEDFITEARLEKLKEGKEPDALNLAKWNEEINLLYVAVTRTRGQLRIPESLLPKNLPASPNIQVLKPEKEKVPYENGKAALFAAKKKSTPKKGQPETSYTERRLQQKNAYERWTPELDAELKRLYYRGTQFAAIVEHFGRRESAVLARLRKLGCVDYED
;
A
#
# COMPACT_ATOMS: atom_id res chain seq x y z
N MET A 1 -4.19 6.59 -11.34
CA MET A 1 -2.82 6.78 -10.81
C MET A 1 -1.74 6.72 -11.87
N LEU A 2 -1.68 5.70 -12.73
CA LEU A 2 -0.67 5.65 -13.81
C LEU A 2 -0.65 6.93 -14.70
N ASN A 3 -1.81 7.50 -15.01
CA ASN A 3 -1.88 8.77 -15.74
C ASN A 3 -1.33 9.97 -14.92
N LEU A 4 -1.47 9.96 -13.58
CA LEU A 4 -0.87 10.96 -12.70
C LEU A 4 0.65 10.81 -12.68
N TYR A 5 1.16 9.58 -12.57
CA TYR A 5 2.58 9.25 -12.67
C TYR A 5 3.18 9.73 -14.00
N ASN A 6 2.49 9.49 -15.11
CA ASN A 6 2.89 9.92 -16.46
C ASN A 6 2.61 11.40 -16.77
N SER A 7 2.15 12.20 -15.80
CA SER A 7 1.75 13.62 -16.01
C SER A 7 0.65 13.86 -17.06
N LYS A 8 -0.14 12.83 -17.41
CA LYS A 8 -1.28 12.88 -18.36
C LYS A 8 -2.58 13.23 -17.64
N ARG A 9 -2.66 14.47 -17.12
CA ARG A 9 -3.77 14.91 -16.26
C ARG A 9 -5.13 14.94 -16.94
N ASP A 10 -5.15 15.22 -18.24
CA ASP A 10 -6.35 15.20 -19.10
C ASP A 10 -7.05 13.83 -19.13
N ARG A 11 -6.31 12.75 -18.83
CA ARG A 11 -6.82 11.37 -18.83
C ARG A 11 -7.19 10.85 -17.44
N ILE A 12 -7.20 11.71 -16.42
CA ILE A 12 -7.58 11.34 -15.07
C ILE A 12 -9.08 11.61 -14.88
N ARG A 13 -9.87 10.55 -14.77
CA ARG A 13 -11.32 10.64 -14.55
C ARG A 13 -11.69 10.81 -13.08
N ASP A 14 -10.88 10.25 -12.20
CA ASP A 14 -11.11 10.29 -10.77
C ASP A 14 -10.84 11.70 -10.22
N LYS A 15 -11.81 12.28 -9.50
CA LYS A 15 -11.74 13.66 -9.01
C LYS A 15 -10.67 13.85 -7.95
N LEU A 16 -10.49 12.87 -7.06
CA LEU A 16 -9.50 12.93 -6.00
C LEU A 16 -8.11 12.89 -6.62
N ILE A 17 -7.83 11.88 -7.45
CA ILE A 17 -6.53 11.71 -8.13
C ILE A 17 -6.25 12.90 -9.05
N GLY A 18 -7.27 13.44 -9.72
CA GLY A 18 -7.15 14.59 -10.61
C GLY A 18 -6.86 15.91 -9.88
N SER A 19 -7.23 16.00 -8.60
CA SER A 19 -6.92 17.17 -7.76
C SER A 19 -5.48 17.21 -7.25
N MET A 20 -4.76 16.09 -7.30
CA MET A 20 -3.38 15.98 -6.81
C MET A 20 -2.37 16.56 -7.80
N ALA A 21 -1.36 17.26 -7.27
CA ALA A 21 -0.32 17.88 -8.09
C ALA A 21 0.71 16.87 -8.58
N SER A 22 1.07 15.86 -7.79
CA SER A 22 2.04 14.84 -8.15
C SER A 22 1.72 13.52 -7.46
N LEU A 23 2.47 12.47 -7.79
CA LEU A 23 2.40 11.21 -7.05
C LEU A 23 2.81 11.41 -5.58
N ASP A 24 3.80 12.26 -5.31
CA ASP A 24 4.21 12.61 -3.94
C ASP A 24 3.08 13.28 -3.14
N ASP A 25 2.30 14.16 -3.79
CA ASP A 25 1.12 14.80 -3.16
C ASP A 25 0.03 13.77 -2.83
N LEU A 26 -0.14 12.77 -3.71
CA LEU A 26 -1.03 11.65 -3.45
C LEU A 26 -0.51 10.75 -2.32
N GLU A 27 0.79 10.53 -2.21
CA GLU A 27 1.40 9.78 -1.10
C GLU A 27 1.26 10.50 0.25
N ASP A 28 1.50 11.81 0.27
CA ASP A 28 1.26 12.66 1.44
C ASP A 28 -0.21 12.61 1.89
N TYR A 29 -1.13 12.51 0.93
CA TYR A 29 -2.55 12.32 1.22
C TYR A 29 -2.80 10.93 1.83
N ILE A 30 -2.30 9.87 1.19
CA ILE A 30 -2.45 8.48 1.64
C ILE A 30 -1.90 8.30 3.07
N GLU A 31 -0.74 8.88 3.39
CA GLU A 31 -0.16 8.78 4.72
C GLU A 31 -1.00 9.48 5.79
N LYS A 32 -1.70 10.57 5.44
CA LYS A 32 -2.55 11.31 6.38
C LYS A 32 -3.94 10.73 6.54
N THR A 33 -4.45 10.07 5.51
CA THR A 33 -5.78 9.42 5.54
C THR A 33 -5.72 7.94 5.86
N GLU A 34 -4.52 7.37 5.90
CA GLU A 34 -4.27 5.93 6.07
C GLU A 34 -5.05 5.09 5.04
N ASP A 35 -5.18 5.61 3.82
CA ASP A 35 -5.91 4.94 2.73
C ASP A 35 -5.06 3.82 2.11
N VAL A 36 -5.19 2.62 2.69
CA VAL A 36 -4.45 1.41 2.30
C VAL A 36 -4.69 1.04 0.84
N GLN A 37 -5.91 1.26 0.32
CA GLN A 37 -6.25 0.89 -1.05
C GLN A 37 -5.52 1.79 -2.06
N LEU A 38 -5.53 3.10 -1.82
CA LEU A 38 -4.77 4.04 -2.64
C LEU A 38 -3.26 3.79 -2.51
N GLY A 39 -2.76 3.46 -1.31
CA GLY A 39 -1.37 3.06 -1.08
C GLY A 39 -0.93 1.91 -1.98
N MET A 40 -1.68 0.81 -1.97
CA MET A 40 -1.42 -0.36 -2.82
C MET A 40 -1.40 -0.01 -4.32
N MET A 41 -2.35 0.83 -4.77
CA MET A 41 -2.38 1.26 -6.17
C MET A 41 -1.17 2.13 -6.55
N VAL A 42 -0.66 2.95 -5.63
CA VAL A 42 0.57 3.73 -5.83
C VAL A 42 1.77 2.79 -5.96
N GLU A 43 1.88 1.80 -5.09
CA GLU A 43 2.95 0.79 -5.12
C GLU A 43 2.98 0.04 -6.45
N ILE A 44 1.83 -0.47 -6.92
CA ILE A 44 1.69 -1.13 -8.23
C ILE A 44 2.17 -0.20 -9.36
N VAL A 45 1.81 1.10 -9.30
CA VAL A 45 2.22 2.07 -10.31
C VAL A 45 3.71 2.37 -10.26
N LYS A 46 4.33 2.40 -9.07
CA LYS A 46 5.78 2.58 -8.93
C LYS A 46 6.55 1.38 -9.46
N GLU A 47 6.08 0.17 -9.16
CA GLU A 47 6.76 -1.07 -9.52
C GLU A 47 6.64 -1.39 -11.01
N TYR A 48 5.42 -1.34 -11.56
CA TYR A 48 5.16 -1.78 -12.93
C TYR A 48 5.00 -0.64 -13.94
N GLY A 49 4.76 0.59 -13.47
CA GLY A 49 4.67 1.80 -14.30
C GLY A 49 3.90 1.60 -15.61
N ASN A 50 4.60 1.79 -16.74
CA ASN A 50 4.03 1.72 -18.07
C ASN A 50 3.83 0.30 -18.62
N GLU A 51 4.26 -0.74 -17.91
CA GLU A 51 4.01 -2.14 -18.26
C GLU A 51 2.61 -2.61 -17.85
N ILE A 52 1.99 -1.92 -16.88
CA ILE A 52 0.66 -2.25 -16.35
C ILE A 52 -0.38 -2.52 -17.46
N PRO A 53 -0.53 -1.69 -18.51
CA PRO A 53 -1.51 -1.98 -19.57
C PRO A 53 -1.23 -3.30 -20.29
N SER A 54 0.04 -3.63 -20.53
CA SER A 54 0.46 -4.88 -21.19
C SER A 54 0.21 -6.09 -20.29
N LEU A 55 0.53 -5.97 -18.99
CA LEU A 55 0.27 -7.00 -17.99
C LEU A 55 -1.24 -7.26 -17.85
N ILE A 56 -2.06 -6.21 -17.77
CA ILE A 56 -3.53 -6.33 -17.74
C ILE A 56 -4.04 -7.03 -19.00
N GLN A 57 -3.52 -6.67 -20.18
CA GLN A 57 -3.93 -7.32 -21.43
C GLN A 57 -3.53 -8.80 -21.43
N SER A 58 -2.34 -9.12 -20.92
CA SER A 58 -1.86 -10.50 -20.80
C SER A 58 -2.74 -11.33 -19.85
N LEU A 59 -3.14 -10.75 -18.70
CA LEU A 59 -4.08 -11.38 -17.78
C LEU A 59 -5.45 -11.63 -18.42
N LYS A 60 -5.96 -10.64 -19.18
CA LYS A 60 -7.23 -10.79 -19.92
C LYS A 60 -7.17 -11.89 -20.98
N ASN A 61 -6.06 -11.98 -21.72
CA ASN A 61 -5.88 -12.98 -22.75
C ASN A 61 -5.77 -14.40 -22.17
N LYS A 62 -5.29 -14.53 -20.92
CA LYS A 62 -5.19 -15.80 -20.18
C LYS A 62 -6.43 -16.10 -19.35
N HIS A 63 -7.42 -15.22 -19.33
CA HIS A 63 -8.63 -15.43 -18.56
C HIS A 63 -9.46 -16.55 -19.18
N VAL A 64 -9.78 -17.55 -18.37
CA VAL A 64 -10.68 -18.65 -18.72
C VAL A 64 -12.06 -18.33 -18.14
N GLY A 65 -13.09 -18.44 -18.98
CA GLY A 65 -14.48 -18.22 -18.55
C GLY A 65 -15.02 -19.31 -17.64
N ASP A 66 -16.11 -19.03 -16.93
CA ASP A 66 -16.68 -19.95 -15.94
C ASP A 66 -17.08 -21.32 -16.55
N GLU A 67 -17.53 -21.35 -17.81
CA GLU A 67 -17.90 -22.59 -18.53
C GLU A 67 -16.70 -23.52 -18.75
N GLU A 68 -15.50 -22.96 -18.90
CA GLU A 68 -14.27 -23.69 -19.17
C GLU A 68 -13.36 -23.77 -17.94
N LYS A 69 -13.89 -23.50 -16.74
CA LYS A 69 -13.14 -23.46 -15.48
C LYS A 69 -12.25 -24.67 -15.24
N ALA A 70 -12.66 -25.86 -15.70
CA ALA A 70 -11.88 -27.10 -15.56
C ALA A 70 -10.55 -27.09 -16.35
N THR A 71 -10.42 -26.21 -17.34
CA THR A 71 -9.19 -26.05 -18.13
C THR A 71 -8.21 -25.05 -17.53
N ALA A 72 -8.63 -24.30 -16.51
CA ALA A 72 -7.79 -23.30 -15.88
C ALA A 72 -6.65 -23.96 -15.08
N GLU A 73 -5.42 -23.55 -15.36
CA GLU A 73 -4.24 -23.99 -14.61
C GLU A 73 -4.24 -23.45 -13.16
N MET A 74 -4.80 -22.26 -12.96
CA MET A 74 -4.90 -21.61 -11.65
C MET A 74 -6.22 -20.87 -11.50
N ILE A 75 -6.81 -20.96 -10.32
CA ILE A 75 -8.08 -20.33 -9.98
C ILE A 75 -7.87 -19.37 -8.81
N PHE A 76 -8.00 -18.07 -9.08
CA PHE A 76 -8.03 -17.04 -8.05
C PHE A 76 -9.47 -16.88 -7.56
N SER A 77 -9.69 -17.11 -6.26
CA SER A 77 -11.01 -17.00 -5.65
C SER A 77 -10.89 -16.50 -4.22
N THR A 78 -11.93 -15.80 -3.75
CA THR A 78 -12.10 -15.59 -2.32
C THR A 78 -12.63 -16.86 -1.66
N VAL A 79 -12.42 -17.00 -0.34
CA VAL A 79 -12.93 -18.15 0.43
C VAL A 79 -14.44 -18.27 0.35
N HIS A 80 -15.15 -17.14 0.42
CA HIS A 80 -16.60 -17.08 0.32
C HIS A 80 -17.10 -17.69 -1.00
N ARG A 81 -16.47 -17.32 -2.12
CA ARG A 81 -16.79 -17.90 -3.44
C ARG A 81 -16.38 -19.37 -3.54
N ALA A 82 -15.33 -19.78 -2.83
CA ALA A 82 -14.82 -21.16 -2.84
C ALA A 82 -15.64 -22.14 -1.98
N LYS A 83 -16.56 -21.64 -1.14
CA LYS A 83 -17.36 -22.47 -0.24
C LYS A 83 -18.20 -23.49 -1.03
N GLY A 84 -18.10 -24.76 -0.63
CA GLY A 84 -18.79 -25.87 -1.30
C GLY A 84 -18.08 -26.42 -2.53
N MET A 85 -16.98 -25.81 -2.95
CA MET A 85 -16.07 -26.37 -3.95
C MET A 85 -14.86 -27.01 -3.26
N GLU A 86 -14.16 -27.86 -4.00
CA GLU A 86 -12.92 -28.52 -3.57
C GLU A 86 -11.91 -28.50 -4.72
N TYR A 87 -10.63 -28.45 -4.38
CA TYR A 87 -9.51 -28.36 -5.31
C TYR A 87 -8.41 -29.34 -4.91
N ASP A 88 -7.66 -29.86 -5.88
CA ASP A 88 -6.60 -30.84 -5.61
C ASP A 88 -5.42 -30.21 -4.85
N ALA A 89 -5.14 -28.93 -5.14
CA ALA A 89 -4.18 -28.10 -4.42
C ALA A 89 -4.78 -26.73 -4.10
N VAL A 90 -4.52 -26.21 -2.90
CA VAL A 90 -4.94 -24.87 -2.46
C VAL A 90 -3.72 -24.12 -1.93
N GLN A 91 -3.56 -22.87 -2.37
CA GLN A 91 -2.58 -21.94 -1.82
C GLN A 91 -3.30 -20.80 -1.10
N LEU A 92 -2.97 -20.59 0.17
CA LEU A 92 -3.46 -19.45 0.96
C LEU A 92 -2.47 -18.28 0.89
N VAL A 93 -2.99 -17.07 1.01
CA VAL A 93 -2.23 -15.83 1.10
C VAL A 93 -2.24 -15.34 2.56
N GLU A 94 -1.37 -14.39 2.91
CA GLU A 94 -1.21 -13.86 4.28
C GLU A 94 -2.29 -12.83 4.68
N ASP A 95 -3.56 -13.09 4.37
CA ASP A 95 -4.70 -12.19 4.66
C ASP A 95 -5.59 -12.64 5.82
N PHE A 96 -5.32 -13.81 6.42
CA PHE A 96 -6.13 -14.39 7.52
C PHE A 96 -5.68 -13.98 8.93
N ILE A 97 -6.54 -14.25 9.90
CA ILE A 97 -6.23 -14.08 11.33
C ILE A 97 -5.08 -15.01 11.79
N THR A 98 -4.10 -14.44 12.48
CA THR A 98 -2.92 -15.16 13.00
C THR A 98 -3.02 -15.41 14.50
N GLU A 99 -2.26 -16.40 15.01
CA GLU A 99 -2.16 -16.66 16.46
C GLU A 99 -1.67 -15.43 17.22
N ALA A 100 -0.66 -14.73 16.71
CA ALA A 100 -0.13 -13.50 17.31
C ALA A 100 -1.19 -12.38 17.38
N ARG A 101 -2.09 -12.30 16.39
CA ARG A 101 -3.20 -11.34 16.41
C ARG A 101 -4.25 -11.74 17.45
N LEU A 102 -4.56 -13.03 17.57
CA LEU A 102 -5.46 -13.56 18.59
C LEU A 102 -4.92 -13.34 20.02
N GLU A 103 -3.61 -13.50 20.25
CA GLU A 103 -2.96 -13.21 21.54
C GLU A 103 -3.12 -11.73 21.93
N LYS A 104 -2.83 -10.80 21.01
CA LYS A 104 -3.00 -9.34 21.26
C LYS A 104 -4.46 -8.98 21.56
N LEU A 105 -5.41 -9.64 20.89
CA LEU A 105 -6.84 -9.44 21.09
C LEU A 105 -7.28 -9.94 22.48
N LYS A 106 -6.80 -11.10 22.94
CA LYS A 106 -7.06 -11.63 24.29
C LYS A 106 -6.54 -10.72 25.40
N GLU A 107 -5.39 -10.06 25.18
CA GLU A 107 -4.80 -9.13 26.14
C GLU A 107 -5.53 -7.78 26.23
N GLY A 108 -6.65 -7.59 25.52
CA GLY A 108 -7.41 -6.33 25.51
C GLY A 108 -6.66 -5.17 24.83
N LYS A 109 -5.62 -5.47 24.06
CA LYS A 109 -4.75 -4.47 23.43
C LYS A 109 -5.31 -3.93 22.11
N GLU A 110 -6.52 -4.31 21.69
CA GLU A 110 -7.20 -3.91 20.45
C GLU A 110 -8.62 -3.37 20.74
N PRO A 111 -9.12 -2.37 19.99
CA PRO A 111 -10.44 -1.76 20.23
C PRO A 111 -11.61 -2.73 20.03
N ASP A 112 -11.43 -3.79 19.24
CA ASP A 112 -12.42 -4.83 18.94
C ASP A 112 -12.33 -6.07 19.88
N ALA A 113 -11.61 -5.97 21.01
CA ALA A 113 -11.35 -7.04 21.99
C ALA A 113 -12.60 -7.80 22.52
N LEU A 114 -13.81 -7.30 22.27
CA LEU A 114 -15.06 -7.86 22.79
C LEU A 114 -15.92 -8.57 21.74
N ASN A 115 -15.52 -8.60 20.47
CA ASN A 115 -16.33 -9.19 19.41
C ASN A 115 -15.94 -10.64 19.08
N LEU A 116 -16.18 -11.54 20.03
CA LEU A 116 -15.97 -12.98 19.89
C LEU A 116 -16.64 -13.57 18.64
N ALA A 117 -17.83 -13.06 18.26
CA ALA A 117 -18.55 -13.52 17.08
C ALA A 117 -17.77 -13.25 15.79
N LYS A 118 -17.24 -12.04 15.62
CA LYS A 118 -16.39 -11.69 14.47
C LYS A 118 -15.12 -12.54 14.41
N TRP A 119 -14.49 -12.83 15.54
CA TRP A 119 -13.28 -13.66 15.54
C TRP A 119 -13.55 -15.11 15.17
N ASN A 120 -14.66 -15.65 15.68
CA ASN A 120 -15.10 -16.99 15.30
C ASN A 120 -15.40 -17.05 13.79
N GLU A 121 -15.96 -15.98 13.20
CA GLU A 121 -16.16 -15.88 11.77
C GLU A 121 -14.83 -15.94 10.98
N GLU A 122 -13.82 -15.17 11.38
CA GLU A 122 -12.48 -15.19 10.76
C GLU A 122 -11.80 -16.56 10.88
N ILE A 123 -11.88 -17.19 12.06
CA ILE A 123 -11.35 -18.54 12.30
C ILE A 123 -12.07 -19.57 11.43
N ASN A 124 -13.40 -19.47 11.35
CA ASN A 124 -14.21 -20.33 10.49
C ASN A 124 -13.86 -20.12 9.00
N LEU A 125 -13.54 -18.89 8.60
CA LEU A 125 -13.14 -18.58 7.24
C LEU A 125 -11.81 -19.28 6.89
N LEU A 126 -10.81 -19.21 7.78
CA LEU A 126 -9.55 -19.96 7.60
C LEU A 126 -9.79 -21.47 7.56
N TYR A 127 -10.65 -22.00 8.45
CA TYR A 127 -11.04 -23.41 8.43
C TYR A 127 -11.68 -23.82 7.10
N VAL A 128 -12.61 -23.01 6.58
CA VAL A 128 -13.23 -23.25 5.28
C VAL A 128 -12.17 -23.25 4.19
N ALA A 129 -11.25 -22.28 4.19
CA ALA A 129 -10.18 -22.16 3.20
C ALA A 129 -9.26 -23.40 3.17
N VAL A 130 -8.79 -23.83 4.35
CA VAL A 130 -7.93 -25.02 4.50
C VAL A 130 -8.65 -26.29 4.06
N THR A 131 -9.94 -26.44 4.39
CA THR A 131 -10.73 -27.62 4.00
C THR A 131 -11.18 -27.63 2.54
N ARG A 132 -10.82 -26.62 1.72
CA ARG A 132 -11.07 -26.68 0.27
C ARG A 132 -10.08 -27.60 -0.45
N THR A 133 -8.96 -27.99 0.17
CA THR A 133 -7.98 -28.88 -0.47
C THR A 133 -8.35 -30.35 -0.30
N ARG A 134 -8.19 -31.14 -1.37
CA ARG A 134 -8.30 -32.61 -1.37
C ARG A 134 -6.94 -33.30 -1.23
N GLY A 135 -5.85 -32.57 -1.42
CA GLY A 135 -4.51 -33.12 -1.51
C GLY A 135 -3.48 -32.20 -0.90
N GLN A 136 -3.03 -31.19 -1.65
CA GLN A 136 -1.93 -30.31 -1.23
C GLN A 136 -2.42 -28.98 -0.68
N LEU A 137 -1.90 -28.57 0.48
CA LEU A 137 -2.10 -27.25 1.05
C LEU A 137 -0.78 -26.49 1.05
N ARG A 138 -0.73 -25.35 0.39
CA ARG A 138 0.36 -24.37 0.49
C ARG A 138 -0.10 -23.25 1.40
N ILE A 139 0.57 -23.08 2.54
CA ILE A 139 0.12 -22.14 3.58
C ILE A 139 1.32 -21.35 4.11
N PRO A 140 1.19 -20.02 4.27
CA PRO A 140 2.21 -19.21 4.88
C PRO A 140 2.55 -19.64 6.31
N GLU A 141 3.83 -19.57 6.67
CA GLU A 141 4.32 -19.90 8.03
C GLU A 141 3.61 -19.08 9.12
N SER A 142 3.25 -17.83 8.80
CA SER A 142 2.54 -16.91 9.70
C SER A 142 1.14 -17.38 10.12
N LEU A 143 0.50 -18.25 9.32
CA LEU A 143 -0.82 -18.82 9.60
C LEU A 143 -0.76 -20.17 10.32
N LEU A 144 0.44 -20.75 10.47
CA LEU A 144 0.61 -22.05 11.10
C LEU A 144 0.74 -21.94 12.61
N PRO A 145 0.17 -22.90 13.38
CA PRO A 145 0.42 -22.97 14.80
C PRO A 145 1.87 -23.44 15.04
N LYS A 146 2.50 -22.92 16.10
CA LYS A 146 3.93 -23.16 16.43
C LYS A 146 4.31 -24.65 16.55
N ASN A 147 3.34 -25.52 16.87
CA ASN A 147 3.56 -26.94 17.14
C ASN A 147 2.92 -27.86 16.09
N LEU A 148 2.77 -27.43 14.83
CA LEU A 148 2.21 -28.28 13.80
C LEU A 148 3.19 -29.42 13.42
N PRO A 149 2.78 -30.70 13.48
CA PRO A 149 3.62 -31.79 12.97
C PRO A 149 3.79 -31.65 11.45
N ALA A 150 4.97 -32.05 10.95
CA ALA A 150 5.21 -32.09 9.52
C ALA A 150 4.24 -33.06 8.85
N SER A 151 3.65 -32.64 7.74
CA SER A 151 2.75 -33.45 6.92
C SER A 151 3.22 -33.39 5.47
N PRO A 152 3.25 -34.51 4.73
CA PRO A 152 3.63 -34.52 3.32
C PRO A 152 2.69 -33.69 2.45
N ASN A 153 1.46 -33.47 2.92
CA ASN A 153 0.41 -32.73 2.22
C ASN A 153 0.41 -31.23 2.52
N ILE A 154 1.24 -30.76 3.46
CA ILE A 154 1.32 -29.36 3.85
C ILE A 154 2.68 -28.80 3.45
N GLN A 155 2.68 -27.90 2.48
CA GLN A 155 3.85 -27.15 2.08
C GLN A 155 3.82 -25.79 2.76
N VAL A 156 4.78 -25.55 3.64
CA VAL A 156 4.94 -24.26 4.31
C VAL A 156 5.59 -23.29 3.34
N LEU A 157 4.88 -22.20 3.05
CA LEU A 157 5.43 -21.06 2.33
C LEU A 157 6.14 -20.19 3.36
N LYS A 158 7.47 -20.20 3.30
CA LYS A 158 8.22 -19.15 3.97
C LYS A 158 7.91 -17.84 3.25
N PRO A 159 7.73 -16.72 3.95
CA PRO A 159 7.71 -15.44 3.27
C PRO A 159 8.99 -15.40 2.43
N GLU A 160 8.85 -15.24 1.11
CA GLU A 160 10.03 -14.99 0.31
C GLU A 160 10.72 -13.80 0.98
N LYS A 161 12.00 -13.96 1.32
CA LYS A 161 12.87 -12.80 1.52
C LYS A 161 13.07 -12.20 0.14
N GLU A 162 12.01 -11.59 -0.33
CA GLU A 162 11.89 -11.04 -1.64
C GLU A 162 12.91 -9.88 -1.66
N LYS A 163 13.83 -9.91 -2.64
CA LYS A 163 14.70 -8.78 -2.97
C LYS A 163 13.88 -7.68 -3.65
N VAL A 164 12.78 -7.29 -3.02
CA VAL A 164 12.12 -6.00 -3.22
C VAL A 164 12.72 -5.06 -2.18
N PRO A 165 12.96 -3.78 -2.50
CA PRO A 165 13.11 -2.74 -1.50
C PRO A 165 11.76 -2.57 -0.77
N TYR A 166 11.41 -3.52 0.08
CA TYR A 166 10.34 -3.40 1.07
C TYR A 166 10.88 -2.57 2.24
N GLU A 167 11.28 -1.33 1.96
CA GLU A 167 11.28 -0.30 2.98
C GLU A 167 9.88 0.30 3.03
N ASN A 168 9.15 -0.14 4.06
CA ASN A 168 7.82 0.30 4.49
C ASN A 168 6.65 -0.51 3.93
N GLY A 169 6.46 -1.69 4.50
CA GLY A 169 5.13 -2.32 4.61
C GLY A 169 4.16 -1.46 5.40
N LYS A 170 3.64 -0.40 4.78
CA LYS A 170 2.67 0.49 5.42
C LYS A 170 1.24 -0.06 5.32
N ALA A 171 0.89 -0.86 4.31
CA ALA A 171 -0.47 -1.41 4.15
C ALA A 171 -0.95 -2.31 5.31
N ALA A 172 -0.07 -3.13 5.90
CA ALA A 172 -0.39 -3.96 7.07
C ALA A 172 -0.02 -3.30 8.42
N LEU A 173 0.80 -2.25 8.44
CA LEU A 173 1.18 -1.51 9.65
C LEU A 173 0.24 -0.36 10.01
N PHE A 174 -0.59 0.17 9.10
CA PHE A 174 -1.51 1.26 9.44
C PHE A 174 -2.52 0.88 10.55
N ALA A 175 -2.90 -0.40 10.67
CA ALA A 175 -3.77 -0.84 11.76
C ALA A 175 -3.07 -0.94 13.14
N ALA A 176 -1.73 -1.01 13.19
CA ALA A 176 -0.98 -1.44 14.37
C ALA A 176 -0.13 -0.36 15.06
N LYS A 177 -0.24 0.91 14.69
CA LYS A 177 0.33 2.02 15.49
C LYS A 177 -0.68 2.52 16.52
N LYS A 178 -0.69 1.90 17.70
CA LYS A 178 -1.43 2.42 18.86
C LYS A 178 -0.69 3.56 19.57
N LYS A 179 -1.49 4.62 19.83
CA LYS A 179 -1.41 5.63 20.90
C LYS A 179 -0.47 6.82 20.71
N SER A 180 -0.95 7.84 19.99
CA SER A 180 -0.93 9.20 20.54
C SER A 180 -2.32 9.52 21.10
N THR A 181 -2.38 9.84 22.38
CA THR A 181 -3.60 10.27 23.08
C THR A 181 -4.31 11.42 22.36
N PRO A 182 -5.66 11.44 22.28
CA PRO A 182 -6.36 12.56 21.70
C PRO A 182 -6.23 13.76 22.65
N LYS A 183 -5.57 14.84 22.21
CA LYS A 183 -5.76 16.15 22.85
C LYS A 183 -7.21 16.56 22.60
N LYS A 184 -8.04 16.45 23.65
CA LYS A 184 -9.37 17.02 23.72
C LYS A 184 -9.30 18.52 23.39
N GLY A 185 -10.14 18.94 22.44
CA GLY A 185 -10.47 20.33 22.19
C GLY A 185 -9.61 21.02 21.14
N GLN A 186 -9.99 20.88 19.86
CA GLN A 186 -9.78 21.91 18.84
C GLN A 186 -10.90 21.79 17.80
N PRO A 187 -11.49 22.91 17.35
CA PRO A 187 -12.69 22.91 16.52
C PRO A 187 -12.41 22.34 15.13
N GLU A 188 -13.43 21.71 14.53
CA GLU A 188 -13.44 21.35 13.12
C GLU A 188 -13.16 22.59 12.28
N THR A 189 -11.91 22.75 11.88
CA THR A 189 -11.47 23.78 10.96
C THR A 189 -11.40 23.14 9.60
N SER A 190 -12.22 23.66 8.68
CA SER A 190 -12.37 23.18 7.31
C SER A 190 -11.01 23.02 6.64
N TYR A 191 -10.88 22.03 5.72
CA TYR A 191 -9.67 21.76 4.94
C TYR A 191 -9.05 23.01 4.27
N THR A 192 -9.86 24.05 4.07
CA THR A 192 -9.49 25.36 3.52
C THR A 192 -8.71 26.26 4.48
N GLU A 193 -8.89 26.13 5.80
CA GLU A 193 -8.34 27.09 6.78
C GLU A 193 -6.91 26.74 7.19
N ARG A 194 -6.57 25.44 7.27
CA ARG A 194 -5.18 25.01 7.50
C ARG A 194 -4.26 25.25 6.30
N ARG A 195 -4.82 25.44 5.10
CA ARG A 195 -4.07 25.83 3.88
C ARG A 195 -3.43 27.22 3.99
N LEU A 196 -3.95 28.11 4.84
CA LEU A 196 -3.45 29.49 4.98
C LEU A 196 -2.21 29.63 5.88
N GLN A 197 -1.85 28.59 6.65
CA GLN A 197 -0.69 28.67 7.56
C GLN A 197 0.66 28.40 6.89
N GLN A 198 0.67 27.83 5.68
CA GLN A 198 1.91 27.57 4.92
C GLN A 198 1.98 28.50 3.71
N LYS A 199 2.50 29.71 3.95
CA LYS A 199 2.48 30.86 3.02
C LYS A 199 2.95 30.52 1.59
N ASN A 200 3.93 29.63 1.43
CA ASN A 200 4.58 29.36 0.13
C ASN A 200 4.54 27.88 -0.31
N ALA A 201 3.77 27.02 0.36
CA ALA A 201 3.77 25.57 0.09
C ALA A 201 3.23 25.19 -1.30
N TYR A 202 2.46 26.07 -1.94
CA TYR A 202 1.82 25.82 -3.24
C TYR A 202 2.17 26.88 -4.30
N GLU A 203 3.11 27.77 -4.01
CA GLU A 203 3.56 28.74 -5.00
C GLU A 203 4.26 28.03 -6.16
N ARG A 204 3.85 28.37 -7.39
CA ARG A 204 4.46 27.82 -8.60
C ARG A 204 5.94 28.20 -8.63
N TRP A 205 6.80 27.25 -8.98
CA TRP A 205 8.20 27.54 -9.27
C TRP A 205 8.28 28.49 -10.49
N THR A 206 8.83 29.68 -10.29
CA THR A 206 9.13 30.63 -11.37
C THR A 206 10.58 30.47 -11.82
N PRO A 207 10.93 30.90 -13.04
CA PRO A 207 12.31 30.84 -13.52
C PRO A 207 13.33 31.52 -12.60
N GLU A 208 12.91 32.56 -11.87
CA GLU A 208 13.72 33.30 -10.90
C GLU A 208 14.00 32.45 -9.65
N LEU A 209 12.98 31.77 -9.12
CA LEU A 209 13.11 30.84 -7.99
C LEU A 209 13.96 29.63 -8.36
N ASP A 210 13.89 29.16 -9.60
CA ASP A 210 14.73 28.08 -10.10
C ASP A 210 16.21 28.49 -10.19
N ALA A 211 16.47 29.70 -10.68
CA ALA A 211 17.83 30.26 -10.74
C ALA A 211 18.41 30.46 -9.33
N GLU A 212 17.59 30.92 -8.39
CA GLU A 212 17.95 31.08 -6.99
C GLU A 212 18.22 29.72 -6.31
N LEU A 213 17.36 28.73 -6.53
CA LEU A 213 17.53 27.36 -6.02
C LEU A 213 18.82 26.72 -6.56
N LYS A 214 19.09 26.85 -7.87
CA LYS A 214 20.35 26.42 -8.48
C LYS A 214 21.56 27.09 -7.84
N ARG A 215 21.50 28.42 -7.68
CA ARG A 215 22.60 29.20 -7.09
C ARG A 215 22.90 28.75 -5.66
N LEU A 216 21.88 28.53 -4.83
CA LEU A 216 22.06 28.07 -3.45
C LEU A 216 22.65 26.66 -3.37
N TYR A 217 22.22 25.77 -4.28
CA TYR A 217 22.73 24.41 -4.40
C TYR A 217 24.20 24.38 -4.83
N TYR A 218 24.57 25.06 -5.92
CA TYR A 218 25.97 25.11 -6.40
C TYR A 218 26.92 25.84 -5.45
N ARG A 219 26.39 26.69 -4.56
CA ARG A 219 27.17 27.32 -3.48
C ARG A 219 27.48 26.37 -2.32
N GLY A 220 26.92 25.16 -2.32
CA GLY A 220 27.11 24.19 -1.24
C GLY A 220 26.35 24.53 0.05
N THR A 221 25.27 25.33 -0.06
CA THR A 221 24.41 25.63 1.09
C THR A 221 23.80 24.33 1.63
N GLN A 222 23.78 24.16 2.96
CA GLN A 222 23.16 22.99 3.57
C GLN A 222 21.68 22.89 3.18
N PHE A 223 21.24 21.67 2.85
CA PHE A 223 19.90 21.42 2.33
C PHE A 223 18.78 21.93 3.26
N ALA A 224 18.94 21.76 4.58
CA ALA A 224 17.98 22.29 5.58
C ALA A 224 17.82 23.82 5.51
N ALA A 225 18.90 24.56 5.26
CA ALA A 225 18.86 26.01 5.12
C ALA A 225 18.19 26.45 3.79
N ILE A 226 18.31 25.64 2.73
CA ILE A 226 17.58 25.86 1.47
C ILE A 226 16.07 25.69 1.71
N VAL A 227 15.69 24.66 2.45
CA VAL A 227 14.29 24.34 2.78
C VAL A 227 13.65 25.45 3.61
N GLU A 228 14.38 25.94 4.62
CA GLU A 228 13.95 27.08 5.44
C GLU A 228 13.85 28.38 4.61
N HIS A 229 14.82 28.65 3.72
CA HIS A 229 14.84 29.83 2.84
C HIS A 229 13.61 29.90 1.92
N PHE A 230 13.22 28.77 1.33
CA PHE A 230 12.02 28.72 0.47
C PHE A 230 10.71 28.56 1.24
N GLY A 231 10.77 28.22 2.54
CA GLY A 231 9.59 27.93 3.36
C GLY A 231 8.73 26.79 2.78
N ARG A 232 9.35 25.84 2.09
CA ARG A 232 8.73 24.71 1.38
C ARG A 232 9.18 23.39 2.00
N ARG A 233 8.43 22.31 1.78
CA ARG A 233 8.82 20.97 2.27
C ARG A 233 10.12 20.50 1.60
N GLU A 234 10.92 19.74 2.33
CA GLU A 234 12.15 19.11 1.86
C GLU A 234 11.95 18.35 0.54
N SER A 235 10.88 17.54 0.47
CA SER A 235 10.51 16.78 -0.72
C SER A 235 10.23 17.66 -1.94
N ALA A 236 9.58 18.82 -1.76
CA ALA A 236 9.27 19.76 -2.84
C ALA A 236 10.53 20.45 -3.40
N VAL A 237 11.51 20.74 -2.54
CA VAL A 237 12.80 21.30 -2.94
C VAL A 237 13.65 20.25 -3.65
N LEU A 238 13.68 19.01 -3.15
CA LEU A 238 14.37 17.87 -3.78
C LEU A 238 13.81 17.53 -5.16
N ALA A 239 12.48 17.39 -5.27
CA ALA A 239 11.83 17.12 -6.54
C ALA A 239 12.11 18.21 -7.57
N ARG A 240 12.25 19.47 -7.14
CA ARG A 240 12.61 20.56 -8.05
C ARG A 240 14.08 20.52 -8.45
N LEU A 241 15.01 20.30 -7.52
CA LEU A 241 16.44 20.14 -7.82
C LEU A 241 16.69 19.01 -8.82
N ARG A 242 15.97 17.88 -8.66
CA ARG A 242 15.98 16.76 -9.62
C ARG A 242 15.48 17.19 -11.00
N LYS A 243 14.32 17.87 -11.07
CA LYS A 243 13.77 18.39 -12.34
C LYS A 243 14.67 19.42 -13.02
N LEU A 244 15.49 20.13 -12.26
CA LEU A 244 16.46 21.11 -12.75
C LEU A 244 17.81 20.50 -13.13
N GLY A 245 17.98 19.18 -13.00
CA GLY A 245 19.19 18.44 -13.35
C GLY A 245 20.37 18.71 -12.41
N CYS A 246 20.10 19.08 -11.16
CA CYS A 246 21.15 19.39 -10.18
C CYS A 246 21.52 18.20 -9.29
N VAL A 247 20.65 17.19 -9.22
CA VAL A 247 20.83 15.96 -8.43
C VAL A 247 20.45 14.80 -9.35
N ASP A 248 21.36 13.86 -9.53
CA ASP A 248 21.12 12.66 -10.32
C ASP A 248 20.15 11.71 -9.61
N TYR A 249 19.48 10.84 -10.37
CA TYR A 249 18.77 9.70 -9.79
C TYR A 249 19.83 8.77 -9.19
N GLU A 250 19.93 8.71 -7.87
CA GLU A 250 20.54 7.53 -7.26
C GLU A 250 19.60 6.36 -7.57
N ASP A 251 20.10 5.42 -8.38
CA ASP A 251 19.46 4.14 -8.76
C ASP A 251 19.10 3.29 -7.54
#